data_AF-A0A374CGB6-F1
#
_entry.id   AF-A0A374CGB6-F1
#
_cell.length_a   1.000
_cell.length_b   1.000
_cell.length_c   1.000
_cell.angle_alpha   90.00
_cell.angle_beta   90.00
_cell.angle_gamma   90.00
#
_symmetry.space_group_name_H-M   'P 1'
#
loop_
_entity.id
_entity.type
_entity.pdbx_description
1 polymer ?
#
loop_
_entity_poly.entity_id
_entity_poly.type
_entity_poly.pdbx_seq_one_letter_code
_entity_poly.pdbx_strand_id
1 'polypeptide(L)'
;MGMVKKIRRQDSGWKQTAGCSGETSINLSSEIFDYLSYGMVDSGEECGITFRIYKKDYVDALSFIESQLPLYRSTSRESIKIEVGNPIFEKLLCAIDSFFGNNDFKEYTVTLYRRKDGRIYLKNLKQKGFTIRDFLVEFSSALDFEMVDDCFELRLIPFYI
;
A
#
# COMPACT_ATOMS: atom_id res chain seq x y z
N MET A 1 12.48 16.57 -3.47
CA MET A 1 11.10 16.91 -3.09
C MET A 1 10.27 15.66 -3.32
N GLY A 2 9.72 15.09 -2.24
CA GLY A 2 8.90 13.87 -2.30
C GLY A 2 7.42 14.19 -2.54
N MET A 3 6.63 13.13 -2.73
CA MET A 3 5.20 13.19 -3.01
C MET A 3 4.43 12.29 -2.04
N VAL A 4 3.35 12.80 -1.44
CA VAL A 4 2.58 12.05 -0.43
C VAL A 4 1.19 11.67 -0.96
N LYS A 5 0.86 10.38 -0.88
CA LYS A 5 -0.49 9.84 -1.11
C LYS A 5 -1.17 9.52 0.23
N LYS A 6 -2.21 10.28 0.57
CA LYS A 6 -3.11 9.93 1.68
C LYS A 6 -4.01 8.75 1.30
N ILE A 7 -4.07 7.72 2.14
CA ILE A 7 -4.83 6.49 1.87
C ILE A 7 -6.32 6.72 2.02
N ARG A 8 -7.08 6.29 1.00
CA ARG A 8 -8.54 6.24 0.99
C ARG A 8 -9.00 4.81 1.15
N ARG A 9 -10.28 4.63 1.45
CA ARG A 9 -10.96 3.35 1.64
C ARG A 9 -10.64 2.26 0.61
N GLN A 10 -10.58 2.65 -0.66
CA GLN A 10 -10.34 1.73 -1.78
C GLN A 10 -8.89 1.24 -1.82
N ASP A 11 -7.96 2.06 -1.34
CA ASP A 11 -6.54 1.76 -1.34
C ASP A 11 -6.15 0.88 -0.13
N SER A 12 -6.89 0.97 0.98
CA SER A 12 -6.60 0.30 2.24
C SER A 12 -7.05 -1.16 2.32
N GLY A 13 -6.27 -2.00 2.98
CA GLY A 13 -6.67 -3.34 3.44
C GLY A 13 -7.50 -3.31 4.73
N TRP A 14 -7.39 -2.24 5.52
CA TRP A 14 -8.08 -2.05 6.79
C TRP A 14 -8.96 -0.80 6.78
N LYS A 15 -10.21 -0.94 7.23
CA LYS A 15 -11.26 0.08 7.12
C LYS A 15 -11.86 0.40 8.47
N GLN A 16 -12.25 1.65 8.66
CA GLN A 16 -12.88 2.10 9.92
C GLN A 16 -14.37 1.76 9.97
N THR A 17 -15.01 1.60 8.81
CA THR A 17 -16.43 1.27 8.69
C THR A 17 -16.66 0.05 7.81
N ALA A 18 -17.76 -0.67 8.03
CA ALA A 18 -18.12 -1.85 7.26
C ALA A 18 -18.36 -1.53 5.77
N GLY A 19 -17.97 -2.43 4.88
CA GLY A 19 -18.31 -2.38 3.45
C GLY A 19 -17.34 -3.14 2.55
N CYS A 20 -17.90 -3.78 1.54
CA CYS A 20 -17.16 -4.61 0.59
C CYS A 20 -16.26 -3.76 -0.32
N SER A 21 -15.11 -4.30 -0.71
CA SER A 21 -14.27 -3.77 -1.79
C SER A 21 -13.47 -4.90 -2.42
N GLY A 22 -13.56 -5.03 -3.74
CA GLY A 22 -12.74 -5.94 -4.54
C GLY A 22 -11.48 -5.28 -5.12
N GLU A 23 -11.18 -4.05 -4.72
CA GLU A 23 -10.03 -3.32 -5.24
C GLU A 23 -8.74 -4.08 -4.92
N THR A 24 -7.80 -4.12 -5.86
CA THR A 24 -6.47 -4.77 -5.72
C THR A 24 -5.32 -3.81 -6.02
N SER A 25 -5.64 -2.59 -6.44
CA SER A 25 -4.71 -1.53 -6.79
C SER A 25 -4.76 -0.38 -5.76
N ILE A 26 -3.86 0.59 -5.92
CA ILE A 26 -3.87 1.86 -5.21
C ILE A 26 -4.06 2.95 -6.25
N ASN A 27 -5.06 3.81 -6.07
CA ASN A 27 -5.30 4.92 -6.97
C ASN A 27 -4.26 6.02 -6.74
N LEU A 28 -3.80 6.68 -7.79
CA LEU A 28 -2.88 7.83 -7.68
C LEU A 28 -3.53 9.10 -8.25
N SER A 29 -3.04 10.26 -7.82
CA SER A 29 -3.28 11.51 -8.55
C SER A 29 -2.36 11.59 -9.77
N SER A 30 -2.71 12.43 -10.75
CA SER A 30 -1.85 12.69 -11.91
C SER A 30 -0.47 13.21 -11.50
N GLU A 31 -0.41 14.08 -10.49
CA GLU A 31 0.84 14.65 -10.00
C GLU A 31 1.82 13.58 -9.47
N ILE A 32 1.32 12.63 -8.67
CA ILE A 32 2.15 11.52 -8.18
C ILE A 32 2.58 10.62 -9.35
N PHE A 33 1.70 10.37 -10.29
CA PHE A 33 2.04 9.55 -11.45
C PHE A 33 3.10 10.20 -12.34
N ASP A 34 2.97 11.49 -12.62
CA ASP A 34 3.94 12.22 -13.44
C ASP A 34 5.29 12.29 -12.72
N TYR A 35 5.29 12.47 -11.39
CA TYR A 35 6.50 12.38 -10.57
C TYR A 35 7.18 11.00 -10.69
N LEU A 36 6.42 9.90 -10.55
CA LEU A 36 6.94 8.54 -10.58
C LEU A 36 7.37 8.08 -11.99
N SER A 37 6.70 8.57 -13.03
CA SER A 37 6.96 8.22 -14.44
C SER A 37 7.90 9.18 -15.14
N TYR A 38 8.35 10.24 -14.47
CA TYR A 38 9.00 11.40 -15.10
C TYR A 38 8.17 12.00 -16.26
N GLY A 39 6.84 11.85 -16.22
CA GLY A 39 5.93 12.26 -17.28
C GLY A 39 6.06 11.48 -18.59
N MET A 40 6.76 10.34 -18.60
CA MET A 40 7.11 9.59 -19.82
C MET A 40 6.11 8.49 -20.19
N VAL A 41 4.98 8.36 -19.48
CA VAL A 41 4.01 7.28 -19.71
C VAL A 41 2.67 7.85 -20.20
N ASP A 42 2.29 7.43 -21.40
CA ASP A 42 1.10 7.92 -22.08
C ASP A 42 -0.19 7.25 -21.58
N SER A 43 -1.32 7.82 -22.01
CA SER A 43 -2.64 7.29 -21.69
C SER A 43 -2.89 5.94 -22.36
N GLY A 44 -3.21 4.93 -21.54
CA GLY A 44 -3.37 3.55 -21.96
C GLY A 44 -2.10 2.70 -21.84
N GLU A 45 -0.99 3.28 -21.40
CA GLU A 45 0.29 2.58 -21.24
C GLU A 45 0.60 2.21 -19.80
N GLU A 46 1.47 1.21 -19.67
CA GLU A 46 1.91 0.64 -18.41
C GLU A 46 3.42 0.59 -18.35
N CYS A 47 4.01 0.94 -17.21
CA CYS A 47 5.43 0.74 -16.96
C CYS A 47 5.67 0.05 -15.61
N GLY A 48 6.76 -0.70 -15.52
CA GLY A 48 7.25 -1.21 -14.25
C GLY A 48 7.95 -0.10 -13.47
N ILE A 49 7.70 -0.02 -12.18
CA ILE A 49 8.44 0.85 -11.25
C ILE A 49 8.88 0.04 -10.04
N THR A 50 10.13 0.22 -9.63
CA THR A 50 10.71 -0.47 -8.48
C THR A 50 10.89 0.52 -7.35
N PHE A 51 10.36 0.16 -6.18
CA PHE A 51 10.55 0.91 -4.95
C PHE A 51 11.50 0.20 -4.01
N ARG A 52 12.35 0.94 -3.30
CA ARG A 52 12.94 0.46 -2.05
C ARG A 52 11.93 0.66 -0.91
N ILE A 53 11.49 -0.44 -0.31
CA ILE A 53 10.59 -0.45 0.84
C ILE A 53 11.28 -1.02 2.07
N TYR A 54 10.85 -0.57 3.26
CA TYR A 54 11.55 -0.84 4.52
C TYR A 54 10.76 -1.73 5.46
N LYS A 55 11.41 -2.78 6.00
CA LYS A 55 10.79 -3.75 6.92
C LYS A 55 10.16 -3.04 8.13
N LYS A 56 10.87 -2.05 8.69
CA LYS A 56 10.42 -1.28 9.85
C LYS A 56 9.06 -0.63 9.65
N ASP A 57 8.80 -0.06 8.48
CA ASP A 57 7.54 0.64 8.21
C ASP A 57 6.33 -0.31 8.30
N TYR A 58 6.49 -1.57 7.89
CA TYR A 58 5.42 -2.57 7.96
C TYR A 58 5.23 -3.17 9.35
N VAL A 59 6.32 -3.30 10.13
CA VAL A 59 6.24 -3.69 11.54
C VAL A 59 5.53 -2.60 12.35
N ASP A 60 5.93 -1.34 12.17
CA ASP A 60 5.31 -0.19 12.84
C ASP A 60 3.84 -0.05 12.41
N ALA A 61 3.52 -0.24 11.13
CA ALA A 61 2.15 -0.24 10.64
C ALA A 61 1.30 -1.36 11.24
N LEU A 62 1.86 -2.56 11.41
CA LEU A 62 1.15 -3.69 12.01
C LEU A 62 0.79 -3.38 13.47
N SER A 63 1.74 -2.88 14.26
CA SER A 63 1.49 -2.41 15.63
C SER A 63 0.46 -1.28 15.69
N PHE A 64 0.51 -0.35 14.74
CA PHE A 64 -0.49 0.71 14.63
C PHE A 64 -1.88 0.14 14.37
N ILE A 65 -2.04 -0.78 13.41
CA ILE A 65 -3.33 -1.44 13.11
C ILE A 65 -3.90 -2.12 14.35
N GLU A 66 -3.09 -2.86 15.11
CA GLU A 66 -3.53 -3.51 16.35
C GLU A 66 -4.05 -2.50 17.37
N SER A 67 -3.40 -1.33 17.50
CA SER A 67 -3.83 -0.26 18.40
C SER A 67 -5.15 0.41 18.01
N GLN A 68 -5.56 0.28 16.74
CA GLN A 68 -6.76 0.91 16.18
C GLN A 68 -7.97 -0.02 16.17
N LEU A 69 -7.83 -1.26 16.68
CA LEU A 69 -8.93 -2.21 16.68
C LEU A 69 -10.12 -1.73 17.53
N PRO A 70 -11.36 -2.05 17.11
CA PRO A 70 -11.69 -2.90 15.98
C PRO A 70 -11.68 -2.19 14.62
N LEU A 71 -11.31 -2.94 13.58
CA LEU A 71 -11.31 -2.49 12.18
C LEU A 71 -12.02 -3.51 11.29
N TYR A 72 -12.32 -3.14 10.05
CA TYR A 72 -12.92 -4.03 9.07
C TYR A 72 -11.92 -4.42 7.98
N ARG A 73 -11.89 -5.70 7.63
CA ARG A 73 -11.26 -6.19 6.39
C ARG A 73 -12.34 -6.67 5.44
N SER A 74 -12.17 -6.41 4.16
CA SER A 74 -13.21 -6.70 3.18
C SER A 74 -12.67 -7.38 1.93
N THR A 75 -13.54 -8.19 1.32
CA THR A 75 -13.40 -8.64 -0.07
C THR A 75 -14.49 -7.96 -0.92
N SER A 76 -14.60 -8.35 -2.20
CA SER A 76 -15.73 -7.93 -3.04
C SER A 76 -17.08 -8.45 -2.53
N ARG A 77 -17.10 -9.46 -1.66
CA ARG A 77 -18.32 -10.15 -1.21
C ARG A 77 -18.64 -9.92 0.26
N GLU A 78 -17.64 -9.70 1.09
CA GLU A 78 -17.82 -9.63 2.54
C GLU A 78 -17.02 -8.49 3.19
N SER A 79 -17.45 -8.12 4.39
CA SER A 79 -16.77 -7.17 5.26
C SER A 79 -16.79 -7.73 6.68
N ILE A 80 -15.63 -8.17 7.15
CA ILE A 80 -15.46 -8.84 8.45
C ILE A 80 -14.87 -7.84 9.43
N LYS A 81 -15.53 -7.69 10.58
CA LYS A 81 -14.99 -6.94 11.71
C LYS A 81 -13.91 -7.77 12.40
N ILE A 82 -12.73 -7.20 12.55
CA ILE A 82 -11.58 -7.78 13.19
C ILE A 82 -11.47 -7.16 14.59
N GLU A 83 -11.49 -8.01 15.59
CA GLU A 83 -11.37 -7.67 17.00
C GLU A 83 -9.95 -7.98 17.50
N VAL A 84 -9.62 -7.51 18.70
CA VAL A 84 -8.35 -7.81 19.38
C VAL A 84 -8.17 -9.33 19.53
N GLY A 85 -6.94 -9.82 19.32
CA GLY A 85 -6.61 -11.25 19.43
C GLY A 85 -6.91 -12.07 18.18
N ASN A 86 -7.26 -11.44 17.06
CA ASN A 86 -7.49 -12.16 15.80
C ASN A 86 -6.19 -12.79 15.25
N PRO A 87 -6.19 -14.05 14.80
CA PRO A 87 -4.97 -14.75 14.32
C PRO A 87 -4.42 -14.19 12.99
N ILE A 88 -5.07 -13.19 12.39
CA ILE A 88 -4.57 -12.56 11.16
C ILE A 88 -3.25 -11.82 11.37
N PHE A 89 -2.97 -11.32 12.57
CA PHE A 89 -1.72 -10.60 12.87
C PHE A 89 -0.50 -11.49 12.74
N GLU A 90 -0.58 -12.75 13.18
CA GLU A 90 0.48 -13.75 12.97
C GLU A 90 0.74 -14.00 11.48
N LYS A 91 -0.32 -14.07 10.67
CA LYS A 91 -0.20 -14.25 9.22
C LYS A 91 0.47 -13.06 8.55
N LEU A 92 0.15 -11.84 8.98
CA LEU A 92 0.75 -10.62 8.45
C LEU A 92 2.21 -10.46 8.86
N LEU A 93 2.54 -10.77 10.11
CA LEU A 93 3.93 -10.79 10.57
C LEU A 93 4.75 -11.82 9.78
N CYS A 94 4.22 -13.03 9.60
CA CYS A 94 4.85 -14.06 8.77
C CYS A 94 5.03 -13.61 7.30
N ALA A 95 4.08 -12.84 6.76
CA ALA A 95 4.20 -12.27 5.42
C ALA A 95 5.33 -11.21 5.34
N ILE A 96 5.49 -10.36 6.37
CA ILE A 96 6.62 -9.43 6.48
C ILE A 96 7.93 -10.22 6.51
N ASP A 97 8.06 -11.19 7.43
CA ASP A 97 9.30 -11.95 7.61
C ASP A 97 9.66 -12.77 6.37
N SER A 98 8.68 -13.39 5.73
CA SER A 98 8.90 -14.15 4.49
C SER A 98 9.32 -13.23 3.33
N PHE A 99 8.73 -12.03 3.25
CA PHE A 99 9.06 -11.09 2.18
C PHE A 99 10.45 -10.49 2.38
N PHE A 100 10.76 -9.93 3.55
CA PHE A 100 12.03 -9.24 3.82
C PHE A 100 13.20 -10.18 4.16
N GLY A 101 12.93 -11.30 4.82
CA GLY A 101 13.94 -12.14 5.44
C GLY A 101 14.73 -11.38 6.50
N ASN A 102 16.06 -11.46 6.41
CA ASN A 102 17.00 -10.77 7.30
C ASN A 102 17.39 -9.36 6.81
N ASN A 103 16.76 -8.84 5.75
CA ASN A 103 17.08 -7.53 5.21
C ASN A 103 16.19 -6.44 5.82
N ASP A 104 16.78 -5.27 6.07
CA ASP A 104 16.04 -4.10 6.56
C ASP A 104 15.18 -3.44 5.47
N PHE A 105 15.54 -3.65 4.20
CA PHE A 105 14.80 -3.17 3.04
C PHE A 105 14.79 -4.21 1.92
N LYS A 106 13.85 -4.05 0.98
CA LYS A 106 13.81 -4.79 -0.28
C LYS A 106 13.30 -3.95 -1.43
N GLU A 107 13.69 -4.35 -2.63
CA GLU A 107 13.08 -3.87 -3.85
C GLU A 107 11.69 -4.48 -4.04
N TYR A 108 10.75 -3.65 -4.48
CA TYR A 108 9.35 -3.97 -4.67
C TYR A 108 8.86 -3.37 -5.98
N THR A 109 8.80 -4.21 -7.01
CA THR A 109 8.40 -3.81 -8.36
C THR A 109 6.90 -3.93 -8.61
N VAL A 110 6.25 -2.82 -8.96
CA VAL A 110 4.82 -2.78 -9.27
C VAL A 110 4.60 -2.15 -10.63
N THR A 111 3.36 -2.15 -11.10
CA THR A 111 3.01 -1.54 -12.39
C THR A 111 2.33 -0.21 -12.16
N LEU A 112 2.88 0.85 -12.74
CA LEU A 112 2.24 2.14 -12.89
C LEU A 112 1.36 2.09 -14.14
N TYR A 113 0.08 2.46 -14.02
CA TYR A 113 -0.87 2.39 -15.12
C TYR A 113 -1.75 3.64 -15.19
N ARG A 114 -1.70 4.35 -16.33
CA ARG A 114 -2.64 5.42 -16.67
C ARG A 114 -3.66 4.87 -17.66
N ARG A 115 -4.91 4.70 -17.24
CA ARG A 115 -5.99 4.23 -18.12
C ARG A 115 -6.37 5.30 -19.14
N LYS A 116 -6.94 4.84 -20.26
CA LYS A 116 -7.56 5.71 -21.28
C LYS A 116 -8.69 6.60 -20.73
N ASP A 117 -9.36 6.17 -19.65
CA ASP A 117 -10.41 6.93 -18.98
C ASP A 117 -9.89 7.91 -17.91
N GLY A 118 -8.57 8.10 -17.82
CA GLY A 118 -7.93 9.05 -16.91
C GLY A 118 -7.68 8.54 -15.50
N ARG A 119 -8.14 7.34 -15.14
CA ARG A 119 -7.84 6.75 -13.82
C ARG A 119 -6.42 6.19 -13.78
N ILE A 120 -5.76 6.35 -12.64
CA ILE A 120 -4.34 6.07 -12.50
C ILE A 120 -4.09 5.17 -11.29
N TYR A 121 -3.25 4.16 -11.46
CA TYR A 121 -3.05 3.10 -10.47
C TYR A 121 -1.58 2.71 -10.29
N LEU A 122 -1.26 2.30 -9.06
CA LEU A 122 -0.29 1.24 -8.80
C LEU A 122 -1.05 -0.10 -8.75
N LYS A 123 -0.73 -1.03 -9.63
CA LYS A 123 -1.32 -2.38 -9.67
C LYS A 123 -0.24 -3.47 -9.60
N ASN A 124 -0.67 -4.73 -9.59
CA ASN A 124 0.22 -5.89 -9.43
C ASN A 124 1.00 -5.86 -8.09
N LEU A 125 0.31 -5.41 -7.03
CA LEU A 125 0.90 -5.20 -5.71
C LEU A 125 1.26 -6.51 -4.97
N LYS A 126 0.65 -7.64 -5.33
CA LYS A 126 0.90 -8.90 -4.60
C LYS A 126 2.17 -9.58 -5.11
N GLN A 127 3.15 -9.77 -4.24
CA GLN A 127 4.38 -10.49 -4.52
C GLN A 127 4.66 -11.51 -3.42
N LYS A 128 4.75 -12.80 -3.78
CA LYS A 128 5.10 -13.89 -2.84
C LYS A 128 4.30 -13.86 -1.51
N GLY A 129 3.01 -13.51 -1.59
CA GLY A 129 2.12 -13.44 -0.43
C GLY A 129 2.10 -12.09 0.32
N PHE A 130 2.97 -11.15 -0.03
CA PHE A 130 3.02 -9.81 0.54
C PHE A 130 2.34 -8.78 -0.38
N THR A 131 1.64 -7.81 0.19
CA THR A 131 1.12 -6.63 -0.51
C THR A 131 1.08 -5.45 0.45
N ILE A 132 1.50 -4.28 -0.01
CA ILE A 132 1.54 -3.08 0.84
C ILE A 132 0.16 -2.70 1.39
N ARG A 133 -0.91 -3.03 0.66
CA ARG A 133 -2.29 -2.72 1.07
C ARG A 133 -2.70 -3.38 2.38
N ASP A 134 -2.13 -4.53 2.70
CA ASP A 134 -2.40 -5.24 3.95
C ASP A 134 -1.93 -4.48 5.19
N PHE A 135 -1.19 -3.37 5.01
CA PHE A 135 -0.64 -2.53 6.08
C PHE A 135 -1.15 -1.09 6.03
N LEU A 136 -2.15 -0.81 5.17
CA LEU A 136 -2.74 0.52 5.02
C LEU A 136 -4.11 0.59 5.69
N VAL A 137 -4.30 1.61 6.52
CA VAL A 137 -5.56 1.93 7.19
C VAL A 137 -6.22 3.12 6.49
N GLU A 138 -7.52 2.96 6.20
CA GLU A 138 -8.36 4.03 5.65
C GLU A 138 -8.22 5.32 6.46
N PHE A 139 -7.87 6.41 5.77
CA PHE A 139 -7.66 7.76 6.31
C PHE A 139 -6.58 7.91 7.39
N SER A 140 -5.95 6.84 7.85
CA SER A 140 -4.95 6.82 8.94
C SER A 140 -3.59 6.29 8.47
N SER A 141 -3.35 6.33 7.16
CA SER A 141 -2.08 5.94 6.55
C SER A 141 -1.76 6.83 5.35
N ALA A 142 -0.48 6.99 5.07
CA ALA A 142 0.04 7.63 3.89
C ALA A 142 1.17 6.81 3.27
N LEU A 143 1.34 6.96 1.97
CA LEU A 143 2.53 6.54 1.26
C LEU A 143 3.31 7.79 0.89
N ASP A 144 4.60 7.80 1.22
CA ASP A 144 5.52 8.86 0.85
C ASP A 144 6.50 8.32 -0.19
N PHE A 145 6.57 8.99 -1.33
CA PHE A 145 7.41 8.64 -2.46
C PHE A 145 8.57 9.63 -2.54
N GLU A 146 9.80 9.15 -2.44
CA GLU A 146 10.98 10.00 -2.49
C GLU A 146 12.05 9.40 -3.42
N MET A 147 12.60 10.21 -4.32
CA MET A 147 13.76 9.84 -5.13
C MET A 147 15.05 10.04 -4.31
N VAL A 148 15.78 8.96 -4.03
CA VAL A 148 17.05 8.94 -3.29
C VAL A 148 18.05 8.09 -4.07
N ASP A 149 19.20 8.66 -4.43
CA ASP A 149 20.29 7.97 -5.14
C ASP A 149 19.80 7.17 -6.37
N ASP A 150 19.02 7.81 -7.25
CA ASP A 150 18.42 7.23 -8.46
C ASP A 150 17.46 6.05 -8.23
N CYS A 151 16.98 5.88 -6.99
CA CYS A 151 15.98 4.90 -6.60
C CYS A 151 14.77 5.59 -5.95
N PHE A 152 13.55 5.18 -6.29
CA PHE A 152 12.39 5.62 -5.52
C PHE A 152 12.30 4.82 -4.21
N GLU A 153 12.37 5.51 -3.09
CA GLU A 153 11.94 4.99 -1.80
C GLU A 153 10.42 5.15 -1.66
N LEU A 154 9.80 4.15 -1.05
CA LEU A 154 8.38 4.18 -0.69
C LEU A 154 8.26 3.92 0.80
N ARG A 155 7.94 4.97 1.56
CA ARG A 155 7.73 4.90 3.00
C ARG A 155 6.24 4.77 3.32
N LEU A 156 5.92 3.94 4.31
CA LEU A 156 4.56 3.80 4.83
C LEU A 156 4.48 4.54 6.17
N ILE A 157 3.59 5.53 6.24
CA ILE A 157 3.46 6.42 7.39
C ILE A 157 2.06 6.26 7.99
N PRO A 158 1.90 5.50 9.10
CA PRO A 158 0.67 5.55 9.88
C PRO A 158 0.56 6.87 10.64
N PHE A 159 -0.66 7.35 10.87
CA PHE A 159 -0.90 8.55 11.68
C PHE A 159 -2.28 8.50 12.33
N TYR A 160 -2.41 9.15 13.48
CA TYR A 160 -3.70 9.36 14.14
C TYR A 160 -4.44 10.53 13.47
N ILE A 161 -5.76 10.41 13.34
CA ILE A 161 -6.66 11.46 12.85
C ILE A 161 -7.16 12.28 14.03
#